data_AF-A0A7G9LZ38-F1
#
_entry.id   AF-A0A7G9LZ38-F1
#
_cell.length_a   1.000
_cell.length_b   1.000
_cell.length_c   1.000
_cell.angle_alpha   90.00
_cell.angle_beta   90.00
_cell.angle_gamma   90.00
#
_symmetry.space_group_name_H-M   'P 1'
#
loop_
_entity.id
_entity.type
_entity.pdbx_description
1 polymer ?
#
loop_
_entity_poly.entity_id
_entity_poly.type
_entity_poly.pdbx_seq_one_letter_code
_entity_poly.pdbx_strand_id
1 'polypeptide(L)'
;MKNNSQKTKKVRKQRKGFVSANTLTLFRLILIIPMIFLTGATYYYHGWSGSTDFGWAFFGLNLAIALLFGLAMATDYFDGKIARQTNTVSKWGKIWDQTADKLMTNLVLIYAASVEIVPFWLTALFILRDITVSSLRATASSNGQVIAANKLGKIKTLLLSIGILIALILVPLLAKISSNFQSGIRYWVLIVDAPIIAAGVLAVISGIQYYIISRGYIKVVDKK
;
A
#
# COMPACT_ATOMS: atom_id res chain seq x y z
N MET A 1 -45.39 13.43 19.91
CA MET A 1 -44.23 12.93 20.68
C MET A 1 -43.36 11.86 19.96
N LYS A 2 -43.74 11.27 18.81
CA LYS A 2 -42.92 10.22 18.13
C LYS A 2 -41.65 10.70 17.40
N ASN A 3 -41.46 12.03 17.22
CA ASN A 3 -40.42 12.58 16.34
C ASN A 3 -39.00 12.62 16.98
N ASN A 4 -38.88 12.77 18.31
CA ASN A 4 -37.59 12.87 19.00
C ASN A 4 -36.87 11.52 19.18
N SER A 5 -37.61 10.42 19.32
CA SER A 5 -37.05 9.05 19.44
C SER A 5 -36.42 8.56 18.13
N GLN A 6 -37.00 8.92 16.98
CA GLN A 6 -36.43 8.60 15.67
C GLN A 6 -35.21 9.47 15.35
N LYS A 7 -35.24 10.77 15.70
CA LYS A 7 -34.09 11.68 15.55
C LYS A 7 -32.88 11.21 16.36
N THR A 8 -33.08 10.85 17.64
CA THR A 8 -32.01 10.37 18.52
C THR A 8 -31.43 9.01 18.09
N LYS A 9 -32.26 8.07 17.60
CA LYS A 9 -31.78 6.82 16.99
C LYS A 9 -30.96 7.06 15.71
N LYS A 10 -31.38 8.01 14.86
CA LYS A 10 -30.67 8.39 13.62
C LYS A 10 -29.32 9.05 13.91
N VAL A 11 -29.28 9.94 14.91
CA VAL A 11 -28.04 10.58 15.41
C VAL A 11 -27.08 9.56 16.06
N ARG A 12 -27.58 8.61 16.86
CA ARG A 12 -26.77 7.52 17.42
C ARG A 12 -26.20 6.59 16.35
N LYS A 13 -26.97 6.27 15.31
CA LYS A 13 -26.52 5.44 14.17
C LYS A 13 -25.46 6.16 13.32
N GLN A 14 -25.63 7.47 13.08
CA GLN A 14 -24.60 8.31 12.44
C GLN A 14 -23.32 8.44 13.27
N ARG A 15 -23.42 8.66 14.60
CA ARG A 15 -22.25 8.71 15.48
C ARG A 15 -21.49 7.38 15.50
N LYS A 16 -22.18 6.24 15.61
CA LYS A 16 -21.53 4.92 15.56
C LYS A 16 -20.76 4.68 14.25
N GLY A 17 -21.30 5.11 13.11
CA GLY A 17 -20.60 4.98 11.82
C GLY A 17 -19.47 5.97 11.58
N PHE A 18 -19.50 7.11 12.26
CA PHE A 18 -18.39 8.05 12.25
C PHE A 18 -17.22 7.53 13.10
N VAL A 19 -17.50 6.94 14.26
CA VAL A 19 -16.47 6.34 15.13
C VAL A 19 -15.83 5.12 14.46
N SER A 20 -16.59 4.19 13.88
CA SER A 20 -16.03 2.94 13.31
C SER A 20 -15.08 3.17 12.13
N ALA A 21 -15.42 4.08 11.20
CA ALA A 21 -14.58 4.38 10.04
C ALA A 21 -13.33 5.18 10.40
N ASN A 22 -13.42 6.05 11.41
CA ASN A 22 -12.30 6.86 11.88
C ASN A 22 -11.29 6.01 12.66
N THR A 23 -11.75 5.03 13.45
CA THR A 23 -10.88 4.15 14.23
C THR A 23 -9.94 3.33 13.35
N LEU A 24 -10.40 2.79 12.21
CA LEU A 24 -9.54 1.99 11.32
C LEU A 24 -8.45 2.83 10.67
N THR A 25 -8.84 4.00 10.18
CA THR A 25 -7.92 4.98 9.58
C THR A 25 -6.88 5.43 10.61
N LEU A 26 -7.32 5.76 11.83
CA LEU A 26 -6.45 6.14 12.93
C LEU A 26 -5.51 5.02 13.34
N PHE A 27 -6.00 3.78 13.39
CA PHE A 27 -5.17 2.62 13.68
C PHE A 27 -4.03 2.48 12.66
N ARG A 28 -4.32 2.64 11.35
CA ARG A 28 -3.29 2.58 10.31
C ARG A 28 -2.29 3.73 10.43
N LEU A 29 -2.77 4.95 10.70
CA LEU A 29 -1.89 6.09 10.95
C LEU A 29 -0.97 5.87 12.16
N ILE A 30 -1.51 5.26 13.22
CA ILE A 30 -0.72 4.88 14.40
C ILE A 30 0.32 3.82 14.04
N LEU A 31 -0.01 2.82 13.22
CA LEU A 31 0.93 1.79 12.77
C LEU A 31 2.04 2.32 11.84
N ILE A 32 1.81 3.42 11.12
CA ILE A 32 2.85 4.04 10.29
C ILE A 32 4.00 4.57 11.15
N ILE A 33 3.74 5.05 12.36
CA ILE A 33 4.77 5.60 13.27
C ILE A 33 5.84 4.54 13.63
N PRO A 34 5.49 3.37 14.22
CA PRO A 34 6.48 2.33 14.49
C PRO A 34 7.08 1.78 13.21
N MET A 35 6.36 1.81 12.07
CA MET A 35 6.93 1.41 10.80
C MET A 35 8.05 2.36 10.33
N ILE A 36 7.85 3.68 10.42
CA ILE A 36 8.90 4.68 10.14
C ILE A 36 10.10 4.43 11.05
N PHE A 37 9.86 4.21 12.34
CA PHE A 37 10.93 3.97 13.30
C PHE A 37 11.71 2.70 12.97
N LEU A 38 11.04 1.58 12.68
CA LEU A 38 11.69 0.32 12.32
C LEU A 38 12.46 0.42 11.01
N THR A 39 11.87 0.97 9.97
CA THR A 39 12.54 1.14 8.66
C THR A 39 13.74 2.07 8.76
N GLY A 40 13.60 3.20 9.48
CA GLY A 40 14.71 4.12 9.76
C GLY A 40 15.82 3.49 10.60
N ALA A 41 15.47 2.76 11.66
CA ALA A 41 16.44 2.04 12.50
C ALA A 41 17.19 0.96 11.71
N THR A 42 16.48 0.24 10.83
CA THR A 42 17.10 -0.81 10.00
C THR A 42 18.02 -0.22 8.94
N TYR A 43 17.59 0.85 8.28
CA TYR A 43 18.44 1.60 7.34
C TYR A 43 19.70 2.14 8.03
N TYR A 44 19.54 2.71 9.23
CA TYR A 44 20.66 3.23 10.01
C TYR A 44 21.61 2.12 10.47
N TYR A 45 21.07 0.99 10.92
CA TYR A 45 21.88 -0.18 11.30
C TYR A 45 22.69 -0.71 10.11
N HIS A 46 22.08 -0.80 8.94
CA HIS A 46 22.75 -1.24 7.71
C HIS A 46 23.80 -0.22 7.23
N GLY A 47 23.51 1.08 7.30
CA GLY A 47 24.40 2.14 6.83
C GLY A 47 25.55 2.50 7.80
N TRP A 48 25.33 2.45 9.12
CA TRP A 48 26.36 2.79 10.12
C TRP A 48 27.36 1.64 10.33
N SER A 49 26.91 0.38 10.26
CA SER A 49 27.79 -0.76 10.54
C SER A 49 29.02 -0.81 9.62
N GLY A 50 29.02 -0.12 8.46
CA GLY A 50 30.11 -0.14 7.47
C GLY A 50 30.34 -1.50 6.83
N SER A 51 29.72 -2.55 7.39
CA SER A 51 29.64 -3.90 6.91
C SER A 51 28.36 -4.07 6.09
N THR A 52 28.50 -4.53 4.85
CA THR A 52 27.41 -5.05 4.01
C THR A 52 26.84 -6.38 4.53
N ASP A 53 27.15 -6.76 5.77
CA ASP A 53 26.73 -8.01 6.35
C ASP A 53 25.24 -7.97 6.71
N PHE A 54 24.47 -8.80 6.01
CA PHE A 54 23.09 -9.15 6.35
C PHE A 54 23.08 -10.00 7.64
N GLY A 55 23.43 -9.41 8.78
CA GLY A 55 23.48 -10.08 10.08
C GLY A 55 22.10 -10.51 10.60
N TRP A 56 22.08 -11.37 11.62
CA TRP A 56 20.83 -11.81 12.27
C TRP A 56 19.97 -10.67 12.80
N ALA A 57 20.59 -9.56 13.23
CA ALA A 57 19.89 -8.35 13.62
C ALA A 57 19.17 -7.70 12.43
N PHE A 58 19.82 -7.60 11.27
CA PHE A 58 19.20 -7.06 10.05
C PHE A 58 18.03 -7.94 9.59
N PHE A 59 18.20 -9.27 9.60
CA PHE A 59 17.10 -10.21 9.32
C PHE A 59 15.94 -10.04 10.32
N GLY A 60 16.22 -9.99 11.62
CA GLY A 60 15.21 -9.83 12.66
C GLY A 60 14.43 -8.52 12.55
N LEU A 61 15.10 -7.42 12.21
CA LEU A 61 14.45 -6.13 11.95
C LEU A 61 13.57 -6.16 10.70
N ASN A 62 14.04 -6.75 9.60
CA ASN A 62 13.23 -6.93 8.39
C ASN A 62 12.02 -7.85 8.63
N LEU A 63 12.18 -8.89 9.44
CA LEU A 63 11.08 -9.75 9.87
C LEU A 63 10.04 -8.96 10.67
N ALA A 64 10.47 -8.09 11.59
CA ALA A 64 9.55 -7.21 12.33
C ALA A 64 8.80 -6.26 11.39
N ILE A 65 9.48 -5.66 10.40
CA ILE A 65 8.86 -4.83 9.36
C ILE A 65 7.83 -5.65 8.57
N ALA A 66 8.19 -6.86 8.12
CA ALA A 66 7.30 -7.74 7.37
C ALA A 66 6.06 -8.13 8.18
N LEU A 67 6.22 -8.48 9.46
CA LEU A 67 5.11 -8.80 10.35
C LEU A 67 4.18 -7.60 10.56
N LEU A 68 4.73 -6.41 10.80
CA LEU A 68 3.95 -5.20 11.00
C LEU A 68 3.20 -4.80 9.71
N PHE A 69 3.85 -4.91 8.55
CA PHE A 69 3.25 -4.64 7.25
C PHE A 69 2.14 -5.65 6.94
N GLY A 70 2.40 -6.94 7.17
CA GLY A 70 1.44 -8.02 6.99
C GLY A 70 0.21 -7.84 7.87
N LEU A 71 0.41 -7.45 9.15
CA LEU A 71 -0.69 -7.13 10.05
C LEU A 71 -1.51 -5.95 9.53
N ALA A 72 -0.86 -4.86 9.11
CA ALA A 72 -1.55 -3.69 8.56
C ALA A 72 -2.40 -4.02 7.32
N MET A 73 -1.88 -4.85 6.41
CA MET A 73 -2.59 -5.32 5.21
C MET A 73 -3.74 -6.28 5.56
N ALA A 74 -3.53 -7.18 6.53
CA ALA A 74 -4.56 -8.11 6.98
C ALA A 74 -5.73 -7.37 7.65
N THR A 75 -5.43 -6.39 8.52
CA THR A 75 -6.43 -5.56 9.19
C THR A 75 -7.30 -4.80 8.16
N ASP A 76 -6.72 -4.27 7.08
CA ASP A 76 -7.51 -3.65 5.98
C ASP A 76 -8.52 -4.63 5.36
N TYR A 77 -8.07 -5.85 5.06
CA TYR A 77 -8.91 -6.85 4.42
C TYR A 77 -10.08 -7.29 5.31
N PHE A 78 -9.81 -7.59 6.58
CA PHE A 78 -10.81 -8.07 7.52
C PHE A 78 -11.79 -6.96 7.93
N ASP A 79 -11.29 -5.77 8.28
CA ASP A 79 -12.16 -4.67 8.71
C ASP A 79 -12.90 -4.04 7.53
N GLY A 80 -12.32 -4.04 6.33
CA GLY A 80 -12.99 -3.67 5.09
C GLY A 80 -14.18 -4.59 4.77
N LYS A 81 -14.11 -5.88 5.12
CA LYS A 81 -15.23 -6.82 4.97
C LYS A 81 -16.36 -6.51 5.95
N ILE A 82 -16.03 -6.23 7.21
CA ILE A 82 -16.98 -5.92 8.29
C ILE A 82 -17.65 -4.55 8.06
N ALA A 83 -16.89 -3.54 7.62
CA ALA A 83 -17.41 -2.20 7.34
C ALA A 83 -18.41 -2.19 6.17
N ARG A 84 -18.21 -3.03 5.14
CA ARG A 84 -19.14 -3.18 4.01
C ARG A 84 -20.46 -3.81 4.42
N GLN A 85 -20.45 -4.69 5.41
CA GLN A 85 -21.66 -5.34 5.92
C GLN A 85 -22.50 -4.40 6.82
N THR A 86 -21.88 -3.39 7.43
CA THR A 86 -22.53 -2.52 8.41
C THR A 86 -23.04 -1.19 7.84
N ASN A 87 -22.77 -0.87 6.57
CA ASN A 87 -23.17 0.39 5.88
C ASN A 87 -22.79 1.68 6.64
N THR A 88 -21.80 1.58 7.52
CA THR A 88 -21.32 2.66 8.37
C THR A 88 -19.97 3.13 7.88
N VAL A 89 -19.97 3.90 6.79
CA VAL A 89 -18.76 4.47 6.20
C VAL A 89 -18.90 5.98 6.13
N SER A 90 -18.03 6.71 6.84
CA SER A 90 -17.98 8.18 6.74
C SER A 90 -17.20 8.60 5.48
N LYS A 91 -17.62 9.69 4.84
CA LYS A 91 -16.91 10.24 3.65
C LYS A 91 -15.47 10.61 3.98
N TRP A 92 -15.23 11.15 5.17
CA TRP A 92 -13.90 11.51 5.66
C TRP A 92 -13.00 10.29 5.86
N GLY A 93 -13.48 9.27 6.56
CA GLY A 93 -12.72 8.04 6.78
C GLY A 93 -12.34 7.36 5.46
N LYS A 94 -13.24 7.35 4.46
CA LYS A 94 -12.97 6.73 3.16
C LYS A 94 -11.81 7.37 2.38
N ILE A 95 -11.62 8.69 2.50
CA ILE A 95 -10.51 9.39 1.82
C ILE A 95 -9.20 9.06 2.53
N TRP A 96 -9.17 9.18 3.86
CA TRP A 96 -7.97 8.92 4.64
C TRP A 96 -7.56 7.45 4.65
N ASP A 97 -8.52 6.52 4.60
CA ASP A 97 -8.30 5.08 4.46
C ASP A 97 -7.51 4.76 3.17
N GLN A 98 -7.95 5.33 2.03
CA GLN A 98 -7.26 5.17 0.75
C GLN A 98 -5.87 5.82 0.70
N THR A 99 -5.66 6.88 1.49
CA THR A 99 -4.36 7.55 1.58
C THR A 99 -3.41 6.77 2.48
N ALA A 100 -3.85 6.36 3.67
CA ALA A 100 -3.04 5.62 4.63
C ALA A 100 -2.62 4.25 4.09
N ASP A 101 -3.47 3.60 3.29
CA ASP A 101 -3.15 2.34 2.59
C ASP A 101 -1.93 2.49 1.66
N LYS A 102 -1.91 3.58 0.87
CA LYS A 102 -0.79 3.87 -0.05
C LYS A 102 0.45 4.35 0.66
N LEU A 103 0.30 5.12 1.74
CA LEU A 103 1.44 5.59 2.54
C LEU A 103 2.21 4.42 3.13
N MET A 104 1.52 3.45 3.74
CA MET A 104 2.14 2.27 4.31
C MET A 104 2.93 1.48 3.25
N THR A 105 2.29 1.17 2.12
CA THR A 105 2.91 0.40 1.04
C THR A 105 4.09 1.14 0.41
N ASN A 106 3.97 2.45 0.16
CA ASN A 106 5.04 3.26 -0.41
C ASN A 106 6.22 3.39 0.53
N LEU A 107 5.98 3.56 1.83
CA LEU A 107 7.05 3.65 2.82
C LEU A 107 7.89 2.37 2.85
N VAL A 108 7.23 1.21 2.84
CA VAL A 108 7.93 -0.08 2.81
C VAL A 108 8.67 -0.29 1.49
N LEU A 109 8.10 0.12 0.35
CA LEU A 109 8.79 0.06 -0.95
C LEU A 109 10.02 0.97 -1.04
N ILE A 110 9.93 2.18 -0.48
CA ILE A 110 11.06 3.13 -0.45
C ILE A 110 12.18 2.56 0.42
N TYR A 111 11.84 2.04 1.60
CA TYR A 111 12.78 1.34 2.46
C TYR A 111 13.42 0.14 1.74
N ALA A 112 12.62 -0.75 1.16
CA ALA A 112 13.13 -1.94 0.48
C ALA A 112 14.05 -1.57 -0.70
N ALA A 113 13.78 -0.46 -1.38
CA ALA A 113 14.68 0.06 -2.41
C ALA A 113 15.96 0.69 -1.85
N SER A 114 15.90 1.35 -0.68
CA SER A 114 17.07 1.98 -0.07
C SER A 114 18.06 0.98 0.53
N VAL A 115 17.64 -0.25 0.80
CA VAL A 115 18.51 -1.37 1.23
C VAL A 115 18.71 -2.42 0.13
N GLU A 116 18.44 -2.05 -1.13
CA GLU A 116 18.65 -2.89 -2.33
C GLU A 116 17.89 -4.23 -2.35
N ILE A 117 16.85 -4.39 -1.52
CA ILE A 117 15.96 -5.55 -1.53
C ILE A 117 15.06 -5.54 -2.77
N VAL A 118 14.59 -4.36 -3.18
CA VAL A 118 13.75 -4.17 -4.38
C VAL A 118 14.43 -3.16 -5.30
N PRO A 119 14.44 -3.39 -6.63
CA PRO A 119 15.00 -2.42 -7.58
C PRO A 119 14.32 -1.05 -7.50
N PHE A 120 15.12 0.02 -7.41
CA PHE A 120 14.63 1.40 -7.32
C PHE A 120 13.65 1.79 -8.44
N TRP A 121 13.89 1.30 -9.66
CA TRP A 121 13.04 1.58 -10.82
C TRP A 121 11.61 1.00 -10.66
N LEU A 122 11.46 -0.16 -10.01
CA LEU A 122 10.14 -0.75 -9.71
C LEU A 122 9.41 0.11 -8.68
N THR A 123 10.10 0.52 -7.62
CA THR A 123 9.54 1.42 -6.59
C THR A 123 9.07 2.74 -7.21
N ALA A 124 9.90 3.38 -8.05
CA ALA A 124 9.51 4.60 -8.76
C ALA A 124 8.29 4.38 -9.66
N LEU A 125 8.23 3.27 -10.40
CA LEU A 125 7.09 2.90 -11.25
C LEU A 125 5.80 2.81 -10.44
N PHE A 126 5.81 2.13 -9.29
CA PHE A 126 4.61 2.00 -8.46
C PHE A 126 4.13 3.32 -7.90
N ILE A 127 5.05 4.14 -7.37
CA ILE A 127 4.72 5.46 -6.80
C ILE A 127 4.14 6.37 -7.89
N LEU A 128 4.84 6.51 -9.02
CA LEU A 128 4.40 7.36 -10.13
C LEU A 128 3.02 6.94 -10.63
N ARG A 129 2.83 5.63 -10.88
CA ARG A 129 1.55 5.10 -11.35
C ARG A 129 0.43 5.36 -10.34
N ASP A 130 0.69 5.18 -9.05
CA ASP A 130 -0.34 5.38 -8.03
C ASP A 130 -0.72 6.84 -7.88
N ILE A 131 0.21 7.78 -8.05
CA ILE A 131 -0.09 9.21 -8.16
C ILE A 131 -0.91 9.48 -9.42
N THR A 132 -0.45 9.05 -10.60
CA THR A 132 -1.13 9.27 -11.89
C THR A 132 -2.58 8.76 -11.88
N VAL A 133 -2.80 7.51 -11.47
CA VAL A 133 -4.16 6.92 -11.42
C VAL A 133 -5.04 7.62 -10.37
N SER A 134 -4.45 8.08 -9.26
CA SER A 134 -5.21 8.85 -8.26
C SER A 134 -5.65 10.19 -8.81
N SER A 135 -4.75 10.93 -9.45
CA SER A 135 -5.03 12.22 -10.08
C SER A 135 -6.09 12.09 -11.17
N LEU A 136 -5.95 11.10 -12.07
CA LEU A 136 -6.93 10.86 -13.14
C LEU A 136 -8.33 10.59 -12.60
N ARG A 137 -8.46 9.77 -11.54
CA ARG A 137 -9.75 9.50 -10.90
C ARG A 137 -10.31 10.72 -10.17
N ALA A 138 -9.45 11.51 -9.54
CA ALA A 138 -9.85 12.75 -8.87
C ALA A 138 -10.44 13.75 -9.87
N THR A 139 -9.77 13.98 -11.00
CA THR A 139 -10.25 14.86 -12.08
C THR A 139 -11.52 14.35 -12.73
N ALA A 140 -11.64 13.04 -12.97
CA ALA A 140 -12.90 12.49 -13.49
C ALA A 140 -14.06 12.69 -12.50
N SER A 141 -13.81 12.46 -11.21
CA SER A 141 -14.81 12.64 -10.16
C SER A 141 -15.23 14.10 -9.98
N SER A 142 -14.33 15.07 -10.15
CA SER A 142 -14.71 16.50 -10.13
C SER A 142 -15.60 16.88 -11.31
N ASN A 143 -15.48 16.16 -12.43
CA ASN A 143 -16.30 16.35 -13.63
C ASN A 143 -17.61 15.54 -13.60
N GLY A 144 -18.01 15.02 -12.44
CA GLY A 144 -19.25 14.27 -12.26
C GLY A 144 -19.20 12.81 -12.75
N GLN A 145 -18.02 12.31 -13.12
CA GLN A 145 -17.86 10.96 -13.64
C GLN A 145 -17.09 10.06 -12.67
N VAL A 146 -17.67 8.91 -12.32
CA VAL A 146 -17.03 7.98 -11.39
C VAL A 146 -16.37 6.85 -12.17
N ILE A 147 -15.03 6.90 -12.28
CA ILE A 147 -14.26 5.79 -12.85
C ILE A 147 -14.20 4.65 -11.82
N ALA A 148 -14.86 3.54 -12.11
CA ALA A 148 -14.87 2.37 -11.25
C ALA A 148 -13.48 1.72 -11.14
N ALA A 149 -13.20 1.11 -9.99
CA ALA A 149 -11.93 0.44 -9.75
C ALA A 149 -11.81 -0.85 -10.59
N ASN A 150 -10.82 -0.91 -11.49
CA ASN A 150 -10.60 -2.09 -12.32
C ASN A 150 -10.05 -3.28 -11.52
N LYS A 151 -10.44 -4.51 -11.91
CA LYS A 151 -9.99 -5.78 -11.31
C LYS A 151 -8.46 -5.92 -11.34
N LEU A 152 -7.80 -5.47 -12.40
CA LEU A 152 -6.34 -5.48 -12.52
C LEU A 152 -5.65 -4.67 -11.42
N GLY A 153 -6.27 -3.54 -11.00
CA GLY A 153 -5.73 -2.75 -9.90
C GLY A 153 -5.77 -3.48 -8.56
N LYS A 154 -6.79 -4.31 -8.32
CA LYS A 154 -6.89 -5.13 -7.10
C LYS A 154 -5.87 -6.26 -7.10
N ILE A 155 -5.70 -6.96 -8.23
CA ILE A 155 -4.73 -8.04 -8.37
C ILE A 155 -3.31 -7.50 -8.23
N LYS A 156 -3.01 -6.33 -8.83
CA LYS A 156 -1.74 -5.61 -8.65
C LYS A 156 -1.43 -5.41 -7.17
N THR A 157 -2.36 -4.83 -6.41
CA THR A 157 -2.13 -4.57 -4.98
C THR A 157 -1.89 -5.86 -4.20
N LEU A 158 -2.65 -6.92 -4.47
CA LEU A 158 -2.45 -8.22 -3.81
C LEU A 158 -1.05 -8.79 -4.10
N LEU A 159 -0.65 -8.83 -5.37
CA LEU A 159 0.66 -9.33 -5.77
C LEU A 159 1.80 -8.47 -5.22
N LEU A 160 1.62 -7.15 -5.18
CA LEU A 160 2.60 -6.23 -4.63
C LEU A 160 2.78 -6.46 -3.13
N SER A 161 1.69 -6.53 -2.36
CA SER A 161 1.76 -6.76 -0.91
C SER A 161 2.39 -8.11 -0.58
N ILE A 162 2.02 -9.17 -1.30
CA ILE A 162 2.64 -10.50 -1.14
C ILE A 162 4.12 -10.45 -1.54
N GLY A 163 4.45 -9.82 -2.67
CA GLY A 163 5.81 -9.70 -3.16
C GLY A 163 6.72 -8.97 -2.17
N ILE A 164 6.26 -7.86 -1.60
CA ILE A 164 6.99 -7.11 -0.56
C ILE A 164 7.24 -7.99 0.67
N LEU A 165 6.24 -8.74 1.14
CA LEU A 165 6.40 -9.63 2.29
C LEU A 165 7.46 -10.72 2.03
N ILE A 166 7.41 -11.34 0.85
CA ILE A 166 8.39 -12.35 0.46
C ILE A 166 9.78 -11.72 0.36
N ALA A 167 9.91 -10.56 -0.28
CA ALA A 167 11.19 -9.89 -0.46
C ALA A 167 11.83 -9.50 0.87
N LEU A 168 11.07 -8.92 1.81
CA LEU A 168 11.56 -8.54 3.14
C LEU A 168 12.05 -9.72 3.97
N ILE A 169 11.50 -10.92 3.78
CA ILE A 169 11.90 -12.10 4.57
C ILE A 169 13.01 -12.86 3.87
N LEU A 170 12.83 -13.16 2.59
CA LEU A 170 13.64 -14.12 1.86
C LEU A 170 14.95 -13.51 1.38
N VAL A 171 14.98 -12.23 0.98
CA VAL A 171 16.24 -11.58 0.54
C VAL A 171 17.24 -11.52 1.70
N PRO A 172 16.90 -10.99 2.90
CA PRO A 172 17.86 -10.95 4.01
C PRO A 172 18.24 -12.34 4.53
N LEU A 173 17.35 -13.34 4.45
CA LEU A 173 17.63 -14.72 4.84
C LEU A 173 18.63 -15.40 3.90
N LEU A 174 18.36 -15.35 2.59
CA LEU A 174 19.25 -15.90 1.57
C LEU A 174 20.60 -15.20 1.58
N ALA A 175 20.59 -13.89 1.83
CA ALA A 175 21.79 -13.10 1.97
C ALA A 175 22.74 -13.60 3.04
N LYS A 176 22.18 -14.08 4.15
CA LYS A 176 22.96 -14.60 5.26
C LYS A 176 23.42 -16.04 5.03
N ILE A 177 22.56 -16.90 4.49
CA ILE A 177 22.86 -18.33 4.31
C ILE A 177 23.91 -18.54 3.22
N SER A 178 23.96 -17.68 2.19
CA SER A 178 24.92 -17.77 1.10
C SER A 178 26.10 -16.82 1.31
N SER A 179 27.27 -17.35 1.68
CA SER A 179 28.52 -16.57 1.79
C SER A 179 29.06 -16.05 0.45
N ASN A 180 28.55 -16.56 -0.69
CA ASN A 180 28.89 -16.12 -2.04
C ASN A 180 27.95 -15.01 -2.55
N PHE A 181 27.63 -14.07 -1.64
CA PHE A 181 26.62 -13.03 -1.82
C PHE A 181 26.85 -12.13 -3.06
N GLN A 182 28.08 -12.01 -3.52
CA GLN A 182 28.42 -11.03 -4.56
C GLN A 182 28.01 -11.41 -6.00
N SER A 183 27.88 -12.71 -6.35
CA SER A 183 27.92 -13.12 -7.78
C SER A 183 26.72 -13.95 -8.26
N GLY A 184 26.15 -14.84 -7.44
CA GLY A 184 24.99 -15.67 -7.83
C GLY A 184 23.62 -14.98 -7.64
N ILE A 185 23.62 -13.81 -7.02
CA ILE A 185 22.46 -13.23 -6.33
C ILE A 185 21.46 -12.52 -7.22
N ARG A 186 21.91 -11.94 -8.33
CA ARG A 186 20.98 -11.25 -9.24
C ARG A 186 19.92 -12.21 -9.80
N TYR A 187 20.21 -13.51 -9.91
CA TYR A 187 19.24 -14.50 -10.38
C TYR A 187 18.23 -14.92 -9.30
N TRP A 188 18.67 -15.10 -8.05
CA TRP A 188 17.75 -15.45 -6.95
C TRP A 188 16.86 -14.28 -6.56
N VAL A 189 17.39 -13.06 -6.54
CA VAL A 189 16.61 -11.84 -6.30
C VAL A 189 15.55 -11.64 -7.38
N LEU A 190 15.84 -11.95 -8.66
CA LEU A 190 14.83 -11.91 -9.72
C LEU A 190 13.67 -12.90 -9.52
N ILE A 191 13.93 -14.07 -8.94
CA ILE A 191 12.89 -15.06 -8.61
C ILE A 191 12.05 -14.57 -7.42
N VAL A 192 12.71 -14.01 -6.39
CA VAL A 192 12.04 -13.44 -5.22
C VAL A 192 11.19 -12.22 -5.59
N ASP A 193 11.67 -11.42 -6.53
CA ASP A 193 10.97 -10.24 -7.06
C ASP A 193 9.91 -10.58 -8.10
N ALA A 194 9.78 -11.84 -8.53
CA ALA A 194 8.81 -12.23 -9.57
C ALA A 194 7.38 -11.74 -9.29
N PRO A 195 6.83 -11.80 -8.06
CA PRO A 195 5.52 -11.24 -7.76
C PRO A 195 5.47 -9.71 -7.88
N ILE A 196 6.56 -9.01 -7.50
CA ILE A 196 6.68 -7.56 -7.60
C ILE A 196 6.78 -7.13 -9.07
N ILE A 197 7.55 -7.86 -9.89
CA ILE A 197 7.65 -7.64 -11.33
C ILE A 197 6.30 -7.86 -11.99
N ALA A 198 5.61 -8.98 -11.67
CA ALA A 198 4.26 -9.25 -12.17
C ALA A 198 3.28 -8.14 -11.76
N ALA A 199 3.35 -7.67 -10.51
CA ALA A 199 2.57 -6.51 -10.06
C ALA A 199 2.94 -5.24 -10.84
N GLY A 200 4.21 -5.05 -11.20
CA GLY A 200 4.69 -3.93 -12.00
C GLY A 200 4.08 -3.94 -13.41
N VAL A 201 4.09 -5.10 -14.08
CA VAL A 201 3.43 -5.28 -15.38
C VAL A 201 1.94 -4.95 -15.30
N LEU A 202 1.24 -5.47 -14.29
CA LEU A 202 -0.17 -5.14 -14.07
C LEU A 202 -0.39 -3.65 -13.74
N ALA A 203 0.54 -3.02 -13.05
CA ALA A 203 0.48 -1.59 -12.73
C ALA A 203 0.54 -0.75 -14.01
N VAL A 204 1.42 -1.11 -14.95
CA VAL A 204 1.55 -0.44 -16.26
C VAL A 204 0.29 -0.65 -17.08
N ILE A 205 -0.16 -1.91 -17.26
CA ILE A 205 -1.37 -2.22 -18.05
C ILE A 205 -2.58 -1.47 -17.49
N SER A 206 -2.79 -1.54 -16.18
CA SER A 206 -3.90 -0.83 -15.56
C SER A 206 -3.75 0.69 -15.64
N GLY A 207 -2.54 1.23 -15.52
CA GLY A 207 -2.26 2.66 -15.70
C GLY A 207 -2.66 3.16 -17.09
N ILE A 208 -2.27 2.42 -18.13
CA ILE A 208 -2.66 2.71 -19.52
C ILE A 208 -4.18 2.67 -19.68
N GLN A 209 -4.85 1.67 -19.12
CA GLN A 209 -6.32 1.59 -19.17
C GLN A 209 -7.00 2.78 -18.51
N TYR A 210 -6.53 3.22 -17.34
CA TYR A 210 -7.05 4.42 -16.69
C TYR A 210 -6.82 5.68 -17.51
N TYR A 211 -5.68 5.79 -18.19
CA TYR A 211 -5.39 6.91 -19.09
C TYR A 211 -6.32 6.93 -20.31
N ILE A 212 -6.57 5.78 -20.93
CA ILE A 212 -7.49 5.69 -22.08
C ILE A 212 -8.91 6.06 -21.66
N ILE A 213 -9.38 5.51 -20.53
CA ILE A 213 -10.71 5.79 -20.00
C ILE A 213 -10.84 7.28 -19.66
N SER A 214 -9.84 7.88 -19.00
CA SER A 214 -9.88 9.31 -18.64
C SER A 214 -9.82 10.24 -19.85
N ARG A 215 -9.08 9.90 -20.91
CA ARG A 215 -9.06 10.67 -22.17
C ARG A 215 -10.44 10.81 -22.81
N GLY A 216 -11.28 9.78 -22.69
CA GLY A 216 -12.67 9.84 -23.18
C GLY A 216 -13.52 10.90 -22.47
N TYR A 217 -13.15 11.26 -21.24
CA TYR A 217 -13.90 12.22 -20.42
C TYR A 217 -13.33 13.64 -20.47
N ILE A 218 -12.01 13.78 -20.65
CA ILE A 218 -11.36 15.09 -20.75
C ILE A 218 -11.77 15.81 -22.05
N LYS A 219 -11.91 15.10 -23.17
CA LYS A 219 -12.34 15.70 -24.45
C LYS A 219 -13.78 16.25 -24.48
N VAL A 220 -14.63 15.86 -23.53
CA VAL A 220 -16.01 16.35 -23.44
C VAL A 220 -16.07 17.74 -22.78
N VAL A 221 -15.04 18.10 -22.00
CA VAL A 221 -14.96 19.38 -21.29
C VAL A 221 -14.50 20.52 -22.21
N ASP A 222 -13.60 20.25 -23.18
CA ASP A 222 -13.15 21.26 -24.16
C ASP A 222 -14.21 21.64 -25.21
N LYS A 223 -15.40 21.04 -25.18
CA LYS A 223 -16.49 21.30 -26.14
C LYS A 223 -17.70 22.06 -25.56
N LYS A 224 -17.59 22.60 -24.34
CA LYS A 224 -18.59 23.50 -23.75
C LYS A 224 -18.00 24.88 -23.55
#